data_AF-A0A351UHX3-F1
#
_entry.id   AF-A0A351UHX3-F1
#
_cell.length_a   1.000
_cell.length_b   1.000
_cell.length_c   1.000
_cell.angle_alpha   90.00
_cell.angle_beta   90.00
_cell.angle_gamma   90.00
#
_symmetry.space_group_name_H-M   'P 1'
#
loop_
_entity.id
_entity.type
_entity.pdbx_description
1 polymer ?
#
loop_
_entity_poly.entity_id
_entity_poly.type
_entity_poly.pdbx_seq_one_letter_code
_entity_poly.pdbx_strand_id
1 'polypeptide(L)'
;MLKGTGKLFIALLLSFCASRSIAGDDTRSIRSDLKNPRKAEKLRTLAASSPVAARTLLFEAKDTNKTADYRCAALAALSASTDENVSFGIADAVMDPDPVVQACAARVAAETRNTGAVDALTSNVAAYLYSAGRKGPYEDNVRLRLKAINSIWALGEIGSPKVGEALEKFYSEADDVLKVNLVIGLGKQAVSARSVEYIRNVAASDKESEAVRAAAFEMLEEMGQEASVPGLAPSKSAGIEKGDLIYTGGIVGTIGSWGTTDLPVGHAGIFTGTETKDGRIYVLIGDCVPDGFIPPGVRNINLWKNFTHHFKFPYYGNRTSKARPSAAQRERIVALALELGKQGLKYSDSHFSQKGPKEFDCVGYTEYVYELAGLNPTENRYETGWGWPLTPWEQFEATVPNTAAALPLLAAAPETPREPGQAELELRKTAGVTFEVNKRITPVRVY
;
A
#
# COMPACT_ATOMS: atom_id res chain seq x y z
N MET A 1 -10.54 -13.71 72.75
CA MET A 1 -9.26 -14.20 72.16
C MET A 1 -9.57 -15.19 71.03
N LEU A 2 -9.72 -14.70 69.79
CA LEU A 2 -9.75 -15.56 68.60
C LEU A 2 -8.29 -15.82 68.19
N LYS A 3 -7.79 -17.03 68.48
CA LYS A 3 -6.40 -17.43 68.25
C LYS A 3 -6.19 -17.84 66.78
N GLY A 4 -5.26 -17.17 66.10
CA GLY A 4 -4.54 -17.69 64.93
C GLY A 4 -5.21 -17.59 63.56
N THR A 5 -6.32 -18.31 63.34
CA THR A 5 -6.81 -18.61 61.98
C THR A 5 -7.76 -17.57 61.38
N GLY A 6 -8.54 -16.87 62.20
CA GLY A 6 -9.52 -15.87 61.73
C GLY A 6 -8.89 -14.59 61.15
N LYS A 7 -7.68 -14.19 61.59
CA LYS A 7 -7.01 -12.99 61.09
C LYS A 7 -6.46 -13.17 59.66
N LEU A 8 -6.03 -14.38 59.31
CA LEU A 8 -5.56 -14.70 57.96
C LEU A 8 -6.73 -14.68 56.96
N PHE A 9 -7.89 -15.21 57.35
CA PHE A 9 -9.08 -15.24 56.51
C PHE A 9 -9.65 -13.84 56.23
N ILE A 10 -9.66 -12.97 57.25
CA ILE A 10 -10.11 -11.57 57.08
C ILE A 10 -9.12 -10.76 56.24
N ALA A 11 -7.81 -10.96 56.39
CA ALA A 11 -6.81 -10.31 55.54
C ALA A 11 -6.90 -10.74 54.07
N LEU A 12 -7.14 -12.04 53.81
CA LEU A 12 -7.41 -12.57 52.46
C LEU A 12 -8.71 -12.00 51.86
N LEU A 13 -9.79 -11.92 52.65
CA LEU A 13 -11.05 -11.33 52.17
C LEU A 13 -10.92 -9.83 51.89
N LEU A 14 -10.21 -9.08 52.74
CA LEU A 14 -9.98 -7.65 52.54
C LEU A 14 -9.07 -7.39 51.34
N SER A 15 -8.02 -8.21 51.15
CA SER A 15 -7.17 -8.16 49.96
C SER A 15 -7.96 -8.49 48.69
N PHE A 16 -8.84 -9.50 48.73
CA PHE A 16 -9.70 -9.88 47.60
C PHE A 16 -10.74 -8.81 47.25
N CYS A 17 -11.36 -8.18 48.25
CA CYS A 17 -12.33 -7.09 48.04
C CYS A 17 -11.66 -5.81 47.52
N ALA A 18 -10.48 -5.45 48.05
CA ALA A 18 -9.70 -4.32 47.54
C ALA A 18 -9.27 -4.55 46.08
N SER A 19 -8.84 -5.77 45.73
CA SER A 19 -8.50 -6.16 44.36
C SER A 19 -9.69 -6.01 43.39
N ARG A 20 -10.90 -6.36 43.83
CA ARG A 20 -12.13 -6.23 43.02
C ARG A 20 -12.58 -4.79 42.83
N SER A 21 -12.47 -3.94 43.86
CA SER A 21 -12.85 -2.53 43.75
C SER A 21 -11.94 -1.78 42.77
N ILE A 22 -10.62 -2.03 42.86
CA ILE A 22 -9.63 -1.43 41.96
C ILE A 22 -9.84 -1.90 40.51
N ALA A 23 -10.07 -3.20 40.30
CA ALA A 23 -10.34 -3.75 38.97
C ALA A 23 -11.64 -3.20 38.33
N GLY A 24 -12.66 -2.91 39.14
CA GLY A 24 -13.95 -2.38 38.67
C GLY A 24 -13.86 -0.93 38.16
N ASP A 25 -13.14 -0.07 38.88
CA ASP A 25 -12.96 1.34 38.49
C ASP A 25 -12.05 1.47 37.27
N ASP A 26 -10.99 0.66 37.19
CA ASP A 26 -10.08 0.63 36.04
C ASP A 26 -10.79 0.21 34.75
N THR A 27 -11.65 -0.81 34.81
CA THR A 27 -12.39 -1.29 33.63
C THR A 27 -13.33 -0.22 33.06
N ARG A 28 -14.05 0.50 33.93
CA ARG A 28 -14.97 1.58 33.50
C ARG A 28 -14.21 2.74 32.88
N SER A 29 -13.07 3.11 33.47
CA SER A 29 -12.17 4.15 32.97
C SER A 29 -11.64 3.79 31.58
N ILE A 30 -11.11 2.56 31.40
CA ILE A 30 -10.63 2.05 30.11
C ILE A 30 -11.72 2.14 29.03
N ARG A 31 -12.93 1.67 29.32
CA ARG A 31 -14.03 1.69 28.35
C ARG A 31 -14.44 3.10 27.92
N SER A 32 -14.44 4.04 28.87
CA SER A 32 -14.72 5.45 28.57
C SER A 32 -13.59 6.07 27.74
N ASP A 33 -12.34 5.68 28.01
CA ASP A 33 -11.17 6.22 27.36
C ASP A 33 -11.00 5.70 25.93
N LEU A 34 -11.38 4.44 25.67
CA LEU A 34 -11.40 3.85 24.32
C LEU A 34 -12.33 4.58 23.34
N LYS A 35 -13.33 5.30 23.86
CA LYS A 35 -14.22 6.13 23.04
C LYS A 35 -13.63 7.50 22.70
N ASN A 36 -12.45 7.85 23.24
CA ASN A 36 -11.85 9.16 23.09
C ASN A 36 -10.44 9.09 22.47
N PRO A 37 -10.24 9.63 21.25
CA PRO A 37 -8.95 9.66 20.56
C PRO A 37 -7.80 10.19 21.39
N ARG A 38 -8.10 11.25 22.13
CA ARG A 38 -7.11 12.05 22.84
C ARG A 38 -6.54 11.28 24.03
N LYS A 39 -7.10 10.10 24.34
CA LYS A 39 -6.69 9.24 25.45
C LYS A 39 -5.94 7.98 24.98
N ALA A 40 -5.67 7.82 23.69
CA ALA A 40 -4.91 6.69 23.17
C ALA A 40 -3.54 6.53 23.87
N GLU A 41 -2.80 7.62 24.05
CA GLU A 41 -1.48 7.60 24.71
C GLU A 41 -1.57 7.22 26.20
N LYS A 42 -2.62 7.69 26.88
CA LYS A 42 -2.90 7.30 28.26
C LYS A 42 -3.16 5.80 28.36
N LEU A 43 -3.94 5.24 27.45
CA LEU A 43 -4.23 3.79 27.41
C LEU A 43 -2.98 2.97 27.10
N ARG A 44 -2.11 3.43 26.20
CA ARG A 44 -0.80 2.80 25.94
C ARG A 44 0.09 2.78 27.17
N THR A 45 0.24 3.92 27.84
CA THR A 45 1.00 4.03 29.10
C THR A 45 0.45 3.10 30.18
N LEU A 46 -0.87 3.00 30.27
CA LEU A 46 -1.54 2.09 31.21
C LEU A 46 -1.30 0.62 30.86
N ALA A 47 -1.42 0.23 29.59
CA ALA A 47 -1.14 -1.13 29.13
C ALA A 47 0.33 -1.54 29.37
N ALA A 48 1.26 -0.60 29.21
CA ALA A 48 2.69 -0.83 29.46
C ALA A 48 3.01 -1.07 30.94
N SER A 49 2.29 -0.39 31.84
CA SER A 49 2.56 -0.39 33.28
C SER A 49 1.70 -1.38 34.08
N SER A 50 0.60 -1.88 33.51
CA SER A 50 -0.35 -2.76 34.22
C SER A 50 -0.76 -3.96 33.36
N PRO A 51 -0.26 -5.17 33.66
CA PRO A 51 -0.68 -6.41 33.02
C PRO A 51 -2.20 -6.64 33.09
N VAL A 52 -2.84 -6.25 34.20
CA VAL A 52 -4.30 -6.35 34.37
C VAL A 52 -5.03 -5.45 33.37
N ALA A 53 -4.58 -4.21 33.21
CA ALA A 53 -5.16 -3.29 32.23
C ALA A 53 -4.93 -3.77 30.80
N ALA A 54 -3.73 -4.28 30.49
CA ALA A 54 -3.42 -4.85 29.18
C ALA A 54 -4.33 -6.05 28.87
N ARG A 55 -4.53 -6.98 29.81
CA ARG A 55 -5.48 -8.10 29.61
C ARG A 55 -6.93 -7.64 29.48
N THR A 56 -7.31 -6.57 30.18
CA THR A 56 -8.64 -5.96 30.05
C THR A 56 -8.82 -5.36 28.66
N LEU A 57 -7.83 -4.63 28.14
CA LEU A 57 -7.82 -4.11 26.77
C LEU A 57 -7.90 -5.23 25.74
N LEU A 58 -7.18 -6.34 25.93
CA LEU A 58 -7.29 -7.51 25.07
C LEU A 58 -8.70 -8.11 25.09
N PHE A 59 -9.34 -8.17 26.26
CA PHE A 59 -10.73 -8.63 26.36
C PHE A 59 -11.67 -7.70 25.57
N GLU A 60 -11.51 -6.38 25.69
CA GLU A 60 -12.30 -5.41 24.92
C GLU A 60 -12.03 -5.51 23.41
N ALA A 61 -10.79 -5.81 22.98
CA ALA A 61 -10.44 -6.04 21.58
C ALA A 61 -11.11 -7.30 20.99
N LYS A 62 -11.39 -8.31 21.82
CA LYS A 62 -12.02 -9.57 21.40
C LYS A 62 -13.54 -9.58 21.51
N ASP A 63 -14.16 -8.55 22.11
CA ASP A 63 -15.62 -8.47 22.23
C ASP A 63 -16.26 -8.15 20.88
N THR A 64 -16.80 -9.19 20.22
CA THR A 64 -17.48 -9.09 18.91
C THR A 64 -18.79 -8.29 18.96
N ASN A 65 -19.27 -7.90 20.14
CA ASN A 65 -20.41 -6.97 20.28
C ASN A 65 -19.97 -5.50 20.13
N LYS A 66 -18.67 -5.23 20.02
CA LYS A 66 -18.12 -3.89 19.78
C LYS A 66 -17.86 -3.68 18.28
N THR A 67 -17.85 -2.42 17.87
CA THR A 67 -17.50 -2.05 16.50
C THR A 67 -16.02 -2.34 16.23
N ALA A 68 -15.69 -2.55 14.96
CA ALA A 68 -14.32 -2.74 14.50
C ALA A 68 -13.37 -1.64 14.99
N ASP A 69 -13.77 -0.37 14.90
CA ASP A 69 -13.00 0.78 15.38
C ASP A 69 -12.68 0.71 16.87
N TYR A 70 -13.67 0.35 17.68
CA TYR A 70 -13.48 0.24 19.12
C TYR A 70 -12.46 -0.87 19.45
N ARG A 71 -12.60 -2.02 18.78
CA ARG A 71 -11.69 -3.17 18.93
C ARG A 71 -10.29 -2.82 18.45
N CYS A 72 -10.17 -2.07 17.36
CA CYS A 72 -8.91 -1.57 16.84
C CYS A 72 -8.22 -0.60 17.80
N ALA A 73 -8.95 0.35 18.40
CA ALA A 73 -8.41 1.27 19.39
C ALA A 73 -7.88 0.51 20.62
N ALA A 74 -8.57 -0.55 21.04
CA ALA A 74 -8.12 -1.43 22.11
C ALA A 74 -6.83 -2.17 21.72
N LEU A 75 -6.74 -2.73 20.51
CA LEU A 75 -5.50 -3.33 20.00
C LEU A 75 -4.35 -2.32 19.95
N ALA A 76 -4.59 -1.11 19.44
CA ALA A 76 -3.56 -0.07 19.32
C ALA A 76 -3.00 0.39 20.68
N ALA A 77 -3.79 0.27 21.76
CA ALA A 77 -3.32 0.52 23.12
C ALA A 77 -2.38 -0.59 23.63
N LEU A 78 -2.51 -1.82 23.11
CA LEU A 78 -1.70 -2.97 23.49
C LEU A 78 -0.28 -2.94 22.92
N SER A 79 0.05 -2.03 21.99
CA SER A 79 1.38 -2.00 21.36
C SER A 79 2.53 -1.64 22.31
N ALA A 80 2.23 -1.18 23.52
CA ALA A 80 3.23 -0.93 24.56
C ALA A 80 3.28 -2.04 25.65
N SER A 81 2.42 -3.05 25.55
CA SER A 81 2.34 -4.15 26.53
C SER A 81 3.49 -5.15 26.35
N THR A 82 4.05 -5.61 27.47
CA THR A 82 5.04 -6.70 27.52
C THR A 82 4.46 -8.02 28.08
N ASP A 83 3.15 -8.06 28.38
CA ASP A 83 2.49 -9.29 28.87
C ASP A 83 2.40 -10.37 27.78
N GLU A 84 2.92 -11.56 28.07
CA GLU A 84 2.97 -12.69 27.15
C GLU A 84 1.58 -13.18 26.72
N ASN A 85 0.58 -13.15 27.60
CA ASN A 85 -0.80 -13.52 27.23
C ASN A 85 -1.40 -12.51 26.26
N VAL A 86 -1.02 -11.24 26.39
CA VAL A 86 -1.41 -10.20 25.43
C VAL A 86 -0.77 -10.48 24.07
N SER A 87 0.49 -10.91 24.04
CA SER A 87 1.17 -11.32 22.81
C SER A 87 0.42 -12.45 22.08
N PHE A 88 0.04 -13.54 22.77
CA PHE A 88 -0.77 -14.60 22.17
C PHE A 88 -2.14 -14.10 21.70
N GLY A 89 -2.77 -13.21 22.48
CA GLY A 89 -4.04 -12.61 22.11
C GLY A 89 -3.99 -11.75 20.85
N ILE A 90 -2.90 -11.00 20.64
CA ILE A 90 -2.65 -10.22 19.42
C ILE A 90 -2.46 -11.16 18.23
N ALA A 91 -1.68 -12.24 18.39
CA ALA A 91 -1.45 -13.21 17.33
C ALA A 91 -2.76 -13.88 16.86
N ASP A 92 -3.65 -14.22 17.79
CA ASP A 92 -5.00 -14.73 17.48
C ASP A 92 -5.85 -13.69 16.72
N ALA A 93 -5.78 -12.41 17.12
CA ALA A 93 -6.52 -11.33 16.47
C ALA A 93 -6.06 -11.05 15.01
N VAL A 94 -4.87 -11.49 14.59
CA VAL A 94 -4.46 -11.43 13.17
C VAL A 94 -5.39 -12.27 12.28
N MET A 95 -6.07 -13.26 12.85
CA MET A 95 -7.02 -14.14 12.17
C MET A 95 -8.49 -13.77 12.43
N ASP A 96 -8.77 -12.62 13.05
CA ASP A 96 -10.13 -12.16 13.35
C ASP A 96 -11.03 -12.18 12.09
N PRO A 97 -12.33 -12.52 12.14
CA PRO A 97 -13.16 -12.46 10.94
C PRO A 97 -13.33 -11.03 10.38
N ASP A 98 -13.17 -9.99 11.21
CA ASP A 98 -13.28 -8.60 10.78
C ASP A 98 -11.96 -8.10 10.15
N PRO A 99 -11.96 -7.68 8.87
CA PRO A 99 -10.75 -7.27 8.17
C PRO A 99 -10.07 -6.03 8.76
N VAL A 100 -10.83 -5.14 9.39
CA VAL A 100 -10.26 -3.96 10.06
C VAL A 100 -9.47 -4.42 11.28
N VAL A 101 -10.05 -5.31 12.09
CA VAL A 101 -9.40 -5.85 13.29
C VAL A 101 -8.17 -6.66 12.92
N GLN A 102 -8.21 -7.47 11.86
CA GLN A 102 -7.03 -8.17 11.33
C GLN A 102 -5.90 -7.20 10.99
N ALA A 103 -6.22 -6.10 10.31
CA ALA A 103 -5.23 -5.11 9.91
C ALA A 103 -4.62 -4.41 11.15
N CYS A 104 -5.43 -4.06 12.15
CA CYS A 104 -4.95 -3.48 13.42
C CYS A 104 -4.05 -4.47 14.16
N ALA A 105 -4.46 -5.74 14.24
CA ALA A 105 -3.71 -6.79 14.92
C ALA A 105 -2.36 -7.06 14.24
N ALA A 106 -2.32 -7.10 12.90
CA ALA A 106 -1.07 -7.24 12.14
C ALA A 106 -0.11 -6.07 12.43
N ARG A 107 -0.64 -4.84 12.52
CA ARG A 107 0.15 -3.67 12.89
C ARG A 107 0.69 -3.75 14.30
N VAL A 108 -0.14 -4.09 15.27
CA VAL A 108 0.29 -4.21 16.67
C VAL A 108 1.29 -5.34 16.82
N ALA A 109 1.13 -6.45 16.09
CA ALA A 109 2.11 -7.53 16.03
C ALA A 109 3.46 -7.05 15.49
N ALA A 110 3.46 -6.20 14.46
CA ALA A 110 4.66 -5.57 13.91
C ALA A 110 5.34 -4.65 14.94
N GLU A 111 4.59 -3.70 15.53
CA GLU A 111 5.10 -2.73 16.51
C GLU A 111 5.68 -3.41 17.76
N THR A 112 5.09 -4.52 18.19
CA THR A 112 5.55 -5.32 19.35
C THR A 112 6.56 -6.40 18.99
N ARG A 113 6.92 -6.57 17.72
CA ARG A 113 7.75 -7.66 17.21
C ARG A 113 7.27 -9.05 17.67
N ASN A 114 5.95 -9.25 17.65
CA ASN A 114 5.30 -10.44 18.15
C ASN A 114 5.57 -11.66 17.25
N THR A 115 6.54 -12.48 17.65
CA THR A 115 6.90 -13.71 16.93
C THR A 115 5.80 -14.77 16.94
N GLY A 116 4.85 -14.72 17.89
CA GLY A 116 3.68 -15.59 17.91
C GLY A 116 2.72 -15.35 16.73
N ALA A 117 2.76 -14.18 16.10
CA ALA A 117 1.93 -13.85 14.95
C ALA A 117 2.48 -14.35 13.61
N VAL A 118 3.73 -14.85 13.55
CA VAL A 118 4.42 -15.17 12.28
C VAL A 118 3.65 -16.18 11.43
N ASP A 119 3.13 -17.24 12.03
CA ASP A 119 2.41 -18.31 11.30
C ASP A 119 1.08 -17.79 10.73
N ALA A 120 0.34 -16.97 11.49
CA ALA A 120 -0.90 -16.33 11.03
C ALA A 120 -0.63 -15.35 9.87
N LEU A 121 0.39 -14.50 10.00
CA LEU A 121 0.78 -13.54 8.96
C LEU A 121 1.25 -14.27 7.69
N THR A 122 2.05 -15.31 7.83
CA THR A 122 2.51 -16.14 6.70
C THR A 122 1.33 -16.84 6.01
N SER A 123 0.36 -17.32 6.79
CA SER A 123 -0.88 -17.92 6.27
C SER A 123 -1.70 -16.90 5.46
N ASN A 124 -1.75 -15.64 5.88
CA ASN A 124 -2.43 -14.57 5.13
C ASN A 124 -1.80 -14.32 3.75
N VAL A 125 -0.46 -14.32 3.68
CA VAL A 125 0.27 -14.14 2.41
C VAL A 125 0.05 -15.34 1.50
N ALA A 126 0.19 -16.55 2.04
CA ALA A 126 -0.04 -17.80 1.32
C ALA A 126 -1.48 -17.89 0.78
N ALA A 127 -2.48 -17.50 1.58
CA ALA A 127 -3.87 -17.49 1.17
C ALA A 127 -4.13 -16.52 0.00
N TYR A 128 -3.38 -15.43 -0.12
CA TYR A 128 -3.45 -14.57 -1.29
C TYR A 128 -2.80 -15.21 -2.51
N LEU A 129 -1.53 -15.60 -2.39
CA LEU A 129 -0.71 -16.10 -3.50
C LEU A 129 -1.21 -17.42 -4.09
N TYR A 130 -1.71 -18.34 -3.25
CA TYR A 130 -2.08 -19.69 -3.67
C TYR A 130 -3.59 -19.90 -3.87
N SER A 131 -4.39 -18.85 -3.71
CA SER A 131 -5.82 -18.94 -4.00
C SER A 131 -6.08 -19.16 -5.49
N ALA A 132 -7.00 -20.08 -5.81
CA ALA A 132 -7.37 -20.39 -7.18
C ALA A 132 -7.95 -19.16 -7.90
N GLY A 133 -7.57 -18.94 -9.16
CA GLY A 133 -8.18 -17.95 -10.04
C GLY A 133 -7.53 -16.56 -10.11
N ARG A 134 -6.36 -16.32 -9.50
CA ARG A 134 -5.74 -14.97 -9.40
C ARG A 134 -4.49 -14.74 -10.25
N LYS A 135 -4.33 -15.49 -11.34
CA LYS A 135 -3.36 -15.14 -12.39
C LYS A 135 -3.96 -14.11 -13.38
N GLY A 136 -4.96 -13.35 -12.93
CA GLY A 136 -5.56 -12.25 -13.66
C GLY A 136 -4.79 -10.94 -13.43
N PRO A 137 -5.06 -9.92 -14.26
CA PRO A 137 -4.52 -8.57 -14.10
C PRO A 137 -4.70 -8.09 -12.66
N TYR A 138 -3.61 -7.61 -12.03
CA TYR A 138 -3.55 -7.00 -10.69
C TYR A 138 -4.91 -6.82 -9.97
N GLU A 139 -5.10 -7.48 -8.82
CA GLU A 139 -6.13 -7.16 -7.80
C GLU A 139 -7.53 -7.81 -7.87
N ASP A 140 -7.71 -9.00 -8.47
CA ASP A 140 -8.99 -9.74 -8.46
C ASP A 140 -9.65 -9.89 -7.06
N ASN A 141 -8.85 -9.84 -5.99
CA ASN A 141 -9.34 -9.70 -4.62
C ASN A 141 -8.52 -8.66 -3.84
N VAL A 142 -8.86 -7.39 -4.02
CA VAL A 142 -8.19 -6.24 -3.39
C VAL A 142 -8.06 -6.38 -1.87
N ARG A 143 -9.09 -6.87 -1.18
CA ARG A 143 -9.06 -7.03 0.29
C ARG A 143 -8.02 -8.05 0.73
N LEU A 144 -7.98 -9.23 0.09
CA LEU A 144 -6.97 -10.25 0.40
C LEU A 144 -5.56 -9.80 -0.01
N ARG A 145 -5.43 -9.00 -1.08
CA ARG A 145 -4.16 -8.41 -1.48
C ARG A 145 -3.61 -7.47 -0.42
N LEU A 146 -4.42 -6.49 0.01
CA LEU A 146 -4.04 -5.54 1.05
C LEU A 146 -3.71 -6.26 2.36
N LYS A 147 -4.45 -7.31 2.70
CA LYS A 147 -4.16 -8.18 3.83
C LYS A 147 -2.79 -8.87 3.70
N ALA A 148 -2.45 -9.39 2.52
CA ALA A 148 -1.15 -9.98 2.27
C ALA A 148 -0.01 -8.94 2.34
N ILE A 149 -0.20 -7.75 1.76
CA ILE A 149 0.75 -6.64 1.82
C ILE A 149 1.04 -6.24 3.28
N ASN A 150 -0.01 -6.04 4.08
CA ASN A 150 0.13 -5.75 5.51
C ASN A 150 0.87 -6.86 6.26
N SER A 151 0.59 -8.11 5.90
CA SER A 151 1.23 -9.26 6.54
C SER A 151 2.72 -9.33 6.18
N ILE A 152 3.10 -9.07 4.93
CA ILE A 152 4.51 -8.98 4.49
C ILE A 152 5.25 -7.89 5.26
N TRP A 153 4.65 -6.70 5.38
CA TRP A 153 5.24 -5.60 6.13
C TRP A 153 5.40 -5.94 7.61
N ALA A 154 4.37 -6.50 8.24
CA ALA A 154 4.42 -6.90 9.65
C ALA A 154 5.48 -7.98 9.91
N LEU A 155 5.59 -8.98 9.03
CA LEU A 155 6.68 -9.96 9.05
C LEU A 155 8.04 -9.26 8.99
N GLY A 156 8.19 -8.29 8.09
CA GLY A 156 9.37 -7.42 7.97
C GLY A 156 9.78 -6.77 9.30
N GLU A 157 8.84 -6.12 9.98
CA GLU A 157 9.06 -5.44 11.26
C GLU A 157 9.37 -6.39 12.43
N ILE A 158 8.77 -7.60 12.44
CA ILE A 158 9.01 -8.59 13.50
C ILE A 158 10.47 -9.04 13.53
N GLY A 159 11.10 -9.21 12.35
CA GLY A 159 12.54 -9.45 12.25
C GLY A 159 13.01 -10.75 12.93
N SER A 160 12.72 -11.93 12.34
CA SER A 160 13.16 -13.22 12.90
C SER A 160 13.70 -14.17 11.83
N PRO A 161 14.60 -15.13 12.16
CA PRO A 161 15.14 -16.06 11.17
C PRO A 161 14.08 -16.84 10.39
N LYS A 162 12.98 -17.23 11.05
CA LYS A 162 11.85 -17.93 10.40
C LYS A 162 11.14 -17.08 9.34
N VAL A 163 11.14 -15.76 9.52
CA VAL A 163 10.49 -14.83 8.59
C VAL A 163 11.26 -14.76 7.28
N GLY A 164 12.60 -14.67 7.32
CA GLY A 164 13.42 -14.54 6.11
C GLY A 164 13.13 -15.63 5.09
N GLU A 165 13.10 -16.89 5.52
CA GLU A 165 12.82 -18.03 4.63
C GLU A 165 11.41 -18.01 4.04
N ALA A 166 10.41 -17.57 4.82
CA ALA A 166 9.04 -17.42 4.34
C ALA A 166 8.93 -16.32 3.27
N LEU A 167 9.57 -15.16 3.49
CA LEU A 167 9.56 -14.04 2.55
C LEU A 167 10.26 -14.40 1.23
N GLU A 168 11.42 -15.06 1.28
CA GLU A 168 12.13 -15.54 0.08
C GLU A 168 11.25 -16.50 -0.75
N LYS A 169 10.52 -17.40 -0.08
CA LYS A 169 9.62 -18.35 -0.75
C LYS A 169 8.45 -17.65 -1.46
N PHE A 170 7.90 -16.59 -0.87
CA PHE A 170 6.78 -15.87 -1.49
C PHE A 170 7.18 -15.06 -2.72
N TYR A 171 8.44 -14.67 -2.82
CA TYR A 171 8.93 -13.80 -3.89
C TYR A 171 8.77 -14.40 -5.30
N SER A 172 8.96 -15.71 -5.46
CA SER A 172 8.89 -16.33 -6.80
C SER A 172 7.48 -16.31 -7.41
N GLU A 173 6.45 -16.26 -6.58
CA GLU A 173 5.04 -16.27 -6.99
C GLU A 173 4.42 -14.87 -6.99
N ALA A 174 5.17 -13.86 -6.56
CA ALA A 174 4.68 -12.50 -6.34
C ALA A 174 4.74 -11.65 -7.62
N ASP A 175 3.75 -10.76 -7.77
CA ASP A 175 3.85 -9.64 -8.70
C ASP A 175 4.72 -8.50 -8.14
N ASP A 176 5.02 -7.50 -8.97
CA ASP A 176 5.95 -6.42 -8.65
C ASP A 176 5.61 -5.65 -7.36
N VAL A 177 4.32 -5.41 -7.07
CA VAL A 177 3.92 -4.69 -5.85
C VAL A 177 4.27 -5.53 -4.63
N LEU A 178 3.94 -6.82 -4.64
CA LEU A 178 4.32 -7.72 -3.57
C LEU A 178 5.84 -7.86 -3.48
N LYS A 179 6.54 -7.97 -4.60
CA LYS A 179 8.01 -8.07 -4.64
C LYS A 179 8.70 -6.85 -4.02
N VAL A 180 8.23 -5.63 -4.27
CA VAL A 180 8.76 -4.42 -3.60
C VAL A 180 8.62 -4.56 -2.08
N ASN A 181 7.44 -4.95 -1.58
CA ASN A 181 7.23 -5.13 -0.14
C ASN A 181 8.04 -6.29 0.44
N LEU A 182 8.19 -7.40 -0.29
CA LEU A 182 8.98 -8.56 0.12
C LEU A 182 10.46 -8.21 0.23
N VAL A 183 11.01 -7.48 -0.74
CA VAL A 183 12.40 -6.98 -0.71
C VAL A 183 12.61 -6.05 0.47
N ILE A 184 11.66 -5.13 0.72
CA ILE A 184 11.72 -4.26 1.89
C ILE A 184 11.67 -5.07 3.20
N GLY A 185 10.77 -6.05 3.29
CA GLY A 185 10.65 -6.92 4.45
C GLY A 185 11.91 -7.76 4.70
N LEU A 186 12.55 -8.25 3.64
CA LEU A 186 13.83 -8.97 3.69
C LEU A 186 14.97 -8.05 4.16
N GLY A 187 15.04 -6.82 3.65
CA GLY A 187 16.06 -5.83 4.04
C GLY A 187 15.97 -5.37 5.49
N LYS A 188 14.80 -5.52 6.12
CA LYS A 188 14.58 -5.25 7.56
C LYS A 188 14.95 -6.40 8.49
N GLN A 189 15.16 -7.60 7.95
CA GLN A 189 15.62 -8.73 8.77
C GLN A 189 17.03 -8.47 9.30
N ALA A 190 17.44 -9.26 10.30
CA ALA A 190 18.82 -9.24 10.77
C ALA A 190 19.79 -9.47 9.58
N VAL A 191 20.74 -8.55 9.41
CA VAL A 191 21.69 -8.58 8.30
C VAL A 191 22.48 -9.87 8.33
N SER A 192 22.33 -10.67 7.28
CA SER A 192 23.04 -11.94 7.08
C SER A 192 23.60 -12.01 5.67
N ALA A 193 24.67 -12.77 5.48
CA ALA A 193 25.26 -12.99 4.15
C ALA A 193 24.21 -13.51 3.14
N ARG A 194 23.34 -14.43 3.57
CA ARG A 194 22.23 -14.96 2.74
C ARG A 194 21.27 -13.86 2.30
N SER A 195 20.78 -13.03 3.23
CA SER A 195 19.84 -11.95 2.89
C SER A 195 20.49 -10.90 1.96
N VAL A 196 21.75 -10.56 2.20
CA VAL A 196 22.50 -9.62 1.36
C VAL A 196 22.68 -10.17 -0.05
N GLU A 197 23.09 -11.43 -0.17
CA GLU A 197 23.26 -12.11 -1.46
C GLU A 197 21.93 -12.19 -2.22
N TYR A 198 20.84 -12.55 -1.54
CA TYR A 198 19.51 -12.62 -2.14
C TYR A 198 19.08 -11.27 -2.72
N ILE A 199 19.15 -10.19 -1.92
CA ILE A 199 18.74 -8.85 -2.36
C ILE A 199 19.67 -8.34 -3.47
N ARG A 200 20.97 -8.64 -3.42
CA ARG A 200 21.93 -8.32 -4.48
C ARG A 200 21.57 -9.01 -5.80
N ASN A 201 21.15 -10.27 -5.75
CA ASN A 201 20.69 -11.00 -6.92
C ASN A 201 19.42 -10.39 -7.52
N VAL A 202 18.49 -9.92 -6.66
CA VAL A 202 17.31 -9.17 -7.12
C VAL A 202 17.73 -7.86 -7.83
N ALA A 203 18.60 -7.06 -7.21
CA ALA A 203 19.05 -5.79 -7.77
C ALA A 203 19.75 -5.95 -9.14
N ALA A 204 20.56 -7.02 -9.30
CA ALA A 204 21.30 -7.31 -10.51
C ALA A 204 20.46 -7.97 -11.63
N SER A 205 19.31 -8.56 -11.31
CA SER A 205 18.49 -9.35 -12.24
C SER A 205 17.81 -8.48 -13.30
N ASP A 206 18.12 -8.71 -14.58
CA ASP A 206 17.43 -8.06 -15.72
C ASP A 206 16.00 -8.57 -15.93
N LYS A 207 15.60 -9.62 -15.21
CA LYS A 207 14.23 -10.17 -15.25
C LYS A 207 13.28 -9.43 -14.31
N GLU A 208 13.82 -8.72 -13.33
CA GLU A 208 13.04 -7.92 -12.40
C GLU A 208 12.77 -6.53 -12.97
N SER A 209 11.61 -5.94 -12.65
CA SER A 209 11.33 -4.57 -13.06
C SER A 209 12.25 -3.59 -12.36
N GLU A 210 12.42 -2.41 -12.97
CA GLU A 210 13.27 -1.37 -12.40
C GLU A 210 12.75 -0.88 -11.04
N ALA A 211 11.43 -0.89 -10.82
CA ALA A 211 10.82 -0.54 -9.54
C ALA A 211 11.24 -1.52 -8.41
N VAL A 212 11.21 -2.83 -8.69
CA VAL A 212 11.64 -3.88 -7.75
C VAL A 212 13.14 -3.79 -7.50
N ARG A 213 13.93 -3.60 -8.57
CA ARG A 213 15.40 -3.47 -8.47
C ARG A 213 15.81 -2.22 -7.70
N ALA A 214 15.11 -1.11 -7.87
CA ALA A 214 15.33 0.12 -7.10
C ALA A 214 15.12 -0.11 -5.59
N ALA A 215 14.06 -0.82 -5.21
CA ALA A 215 13.84 -1.21 -3.81
C ALA A 215 14.97 -2.10 -3.29
N ALA A 216 15.49 -3.02 -4.11
CA ALA A 216 16.60 -3.90 -3.73
C ALA A 216 17.91 -3.13 -3.54
N PHE A 217 18.25 -2.22 -4.46
CA PHE A 217 19.41 -1.34 -4.30
C PHE A 217 19.32 -0.49 -3.03
N GLU A 218 18.16 0.10 -2.80
CA GLU A 218 17.93 0.91 -1.60
C GLU A 218 18.06 0.08 -0.32
N MET A 219 17.58 -1.17 -0.33
CA MET A 219 17.72 -2.04 0.83
C MET A 219 19.15 -2.50 1.08
N LEU A 220 19.96 -2.70 0.05
CA LEU A 220 21.40 -2.95 0.23
C LEU A 220 22.08 -1.77 0.93
N GLU A 221 21.75 -0.54 0.54
CA GLU A 221 22.30 0.67 1.16
C GLU A 221 21.90 0.78 2.65
N GLU A 222 20.62 0.55 2.98
CA GLU A 222 20.16 0.56 4.37
C GLU A 222 20.82 -0.53 5.23
N MET A 223 21.23 -1.65 4.61
CA MET A 223 22.00 -2.71 5.25
C MET A 223 23.51 -2.41 5.32
N GLY A 224 23.95 -1.22 4.90
CA GLY A 224 25.35 -0.81 4.85
C GLY A 224 26.18 -1.55 3.79
N GLN A 225 25.53 -2.09 2.76
CA GLN A 225 26.17 -2.83 1.68
C GLN A 225 26.36 -1.94 0.45
N GLU A 226 27.33 -2.32 -0.39
CA GLU A 226 27.49 -1.69 -1.71
C GLU A 226 26.23 -1.91 -2.55
N ALA A 227 25.60 -0.80 -2.94
CA ALA A 227 24.34 -0.75 -3.68
C ALA A 227 24.57 -0.33 -5.14
N SER A 228 25.57 -0.91 -5.80
CA SER A 228 25.87 -0.67 -7.21
C SER A 228 26.28 -1.97 -7.90
N VAL A 229 25.99 -2.05 -9.20
CA VAL A 229 26.42 -3.16 -10.07
C VAL A 229 27.08 -2.56 -11.31
N PRO A 230 28.37 -2.83 -11.54
CA PRO A 230 29.04 -2.43 -12.76
C PRO A 230 28.37 -3.03 -14.00
N GLY A 231 28.13 -2.22 -15.04
CA GLY A 231 27.52 -2.68 -16.28
C GLY A 231 26.07 -3.16 -16.13
N LEU A 232 25.32 -2.56 -15.19
CA LEU A 232 23.93 -2.89 -14.92
C LEU A 232 23.09 -2.96 -16.21
N ALA A 233 22.56 -4.15 -16.50
CA ALA A 233 21.70 -4.36 -17.67
C ALA A 233 20.33 -3.70 -17.48
N PRO A 234 19.72 -3.15 -18.55
CA PRO A 234 18.35 -2.66 -18.53
C PRO A 234 17.36 -3.76 -18.11
N SER A 235 16.26 -3.37 -17.45
CA SER A 235 15.18 -4.30 -17.16
C SER A 235 14.51 -4.82 -18.44
N LYS A 236 14.16 -6.10 -18.45
CA LYS A 236 13.30 -6.74 -19.46
C LYS A 236 11.83 -6.77 -19.04
N SER A 237 11.51 -6.42 -17.80
CA SER A 237 10.16 -6.31 -17.28
C SER A 237 9.70 -4.84 -17.23
N ALA A 238 8.51 -4.56 -17.76
CA ALA A 238 7.95 -3.20 -17.82
C ALA A 238 7.56 -2.66 -16.44
N GLY A 239 7.08 -3.52 -15.52
CA GLY A 239 6.64 -3.15 -14.17
C GLY A 239 5.60 -2.03 -14.13
N ILE A 240 5.81 -1.05 -13.25
CA ILE A 240 4.97 0.15 -13.09
C ILE A 240 5.17 1.08 -14.29
N GLU A 241 4.10 1.61 -14.87
CA GLU A 241 4.22 2.55 -16.00
C GLU A 241 4.33 4.00 -15.52
N LYS A 242 5.10 4.81 -16.25
CA LYS A 242 5.21 6.24 -16.01
C LYS A 242 3.84 6.92 -16.08
N GLY A 243 3.58 7.79 -15.11
CA GLY A 243 2.32 8.49 -14.93
C GLY A 243 1.30 7.72 -14.10
N ASP A 244 1.56 6.49 -13.68
CA ASP A 244 0.66 5.78 -12.76
C ASP A 244 0.57 6.47 -11.40
N LEU A 245 -0.61 6.43 -10.82
CA LEU A 245 -0.84 6.77 -9.42
C LEU A 245 -0.25 5.65 -8.56
N ILE A 246 0.48 6.00 -7.52
CA ILE A 246 1.05 5.04 -6.58
C ILE A 246 0.58 5.31 -5.17
N TYR A 247 0.44 4.25 -4.38
CA TYR A 247 -0.19 4.30 -3.07
C TYR A 247 0.66 3.66 -1.99
N THR A 248 0.71 4.29 -0.83
CA THR A 248 1.38 3.79 0.38
C THR A 248 0.49 4.08 1.59
N GLY A 249 0.84 3.50 2.73
CA GLY A 249 0.22 3.92 3.99
C GLY A 249 0.67 5.33 4.37
N GLY A 250 -0.14 6.01 5.18
CA GLY A 250 0.13 7.37 5.61
C GLY A 250 -0.26 7.57 7.07
N ILE A 251 0.14 8.71 7.64
CA ILE A 251 -0.20 9.10 9.01
C ILE A 251 -1.73 9.27 9.17
N VAL A 252 -2.39 9.82 8.13
CA VAL A 252 -3.85 10.05 8.08
C VAL A 252 -4.64 8.82 7.57
N GLY A 253 -3.96 7.77 7.11
CA GLY A 253 -4.54 6.45 6.78
C GLY A 253 -3.97 5.33 7.64
N THR A 254 -3.53 5.65 8.87
CA THR A 254 -3.23 4.60 9.84
C THR A 254 -4.49 3.79 10.06
N ILE A 255 -4.36 2.46 10.12
CA ILE A 255 -5.46 1.61 10.58
C ILE A 255 -5.77 2.07 12.02
N GLY A 256 -6.89 2.78 12.21
CA GLY A 256 -7.22 3.50 13.46
C GLY A 256 -7.11 5.04 13.40
N SER A 257 -6.83 5.63 12.24
CA SER A 257 -7.08 7.04 11.96
C SER A 257 -8.59 7.29 11.97
N TRP A 258 -9.02 8.36 12.61
CA TRP A 258 -10.40 8.58 13.02
C TRP A 258 -11.30 8.85 11.82
N GLY A 259 -12.29 7.97 11.60
CA GLY A 259 -13.42 8.22 10.70
C GLY A 259 -13.50 7.36 9.44
N THR A 260 -12.49 6.55 9.13
CA THR A 260 -12.57 5.56 8.04
C THR A 260 -11.96 4.22 8.50
N THR A 261 -12.83 3.20 8.63
CA THR A 261 -12.45 1.79 8.82
C THR A 261 -11.77 1.20 7.59
N ASP A 262 -11.82 1.91 6.48
CA ASP A 262 -11.58 1.36 5.16
C ASP A 262 -10.11 1.44 4.81
N LEU A 263 -9.39 0.43 5.30
CA LEU A 263 -8.13 -0.07 4.75
C LEU A 263 -6.96 0.93 4.73
N PRO A 264 -5.72 0.43 4.71
CA PRO A 264 -4.57 1.19 5.22
C PRO A 264 -3.93 2.19 4.22
N VAL A 265 -4.62 2.51 3.12
CA VAL A 265 -4.10 3.40 2.07
C VAL A 265 -4.23 4.85 2.54
N GLY A 266 -3.09 5.50 2.77
CA GLY A 266 -3.07 6.82 3.45
C GLY A 266 -2.28 7.89 2.73
N HIS A 267 -1.69 7.59 1.59
CA HIS A 267 -0.89 8.54 0.83
C HIS A 267 -0.83 8.16 -0.66
N ALA A 268 -0.84 9.16 -1.53
CA ALA A 268 -0.82 9.02 -2.98
C ALA A 268 0.31 9.84 -3.61
N GLY A 269 0.89 9.32 -4.69
CA GLY A 269 1.89 10.01 -5.50
C GLY A 269 1.81 9.59 -6.97
N ILE A 270 2.71 10.13 -7.80
CA ILE A 270 2.80 9.80 -9.23
C ILE A 270 4.16 9.19 -9.51
N PHE A 271 4.17 7.97 -10.06
CA PHE A 271 5.41 7.36 -10.54
C PHE A 271 5.85 8.03 -11.84
N THR A 272 6.97 8.76 -11.80
CA THR A 272 7.47 9.51 -12.97
C THR A 272 8.51 8.70 -13.76
N GLY A 273 9.05 7.64 -13.16
CA GLY A 273 9.92 6.67 -13.80
C GLY A 273 11.03 6.19 -12.88
N THR A 274 12.18 5.92 -13.50
CA THR A 274 13.40 5.45 -12.84
C THR A 274 14.60 6.17 -13.46
N GLU A 275 15.69 6.22 -12.72
CA GLU A 275 16.97 6.74 -13.19
C GLU A 275 18.08 5.75 -12.83
N THR A 276 18.91 5.38 -13.81
CA THR A 276 20.13 4.61 -13.54
C THR A 276 21.31 5.57 -13.43
N LYS A 277 21.98 5.56 -12.27
CA LYS A 277 23.16 6.38 -12.00
C LYS A 277 24.17 5.57 -11.20
N ASP A 278 25.43 5.60 -11.62
CA ASP A 278 26.55 4.94 -10.94
C ASP A 278 26.31 3.43 -10.67
N GLY A 279 25.69 2.74 -11.61
CA GLY A 279 25.38 1.30 -11.50
C GLY A 279 24.22 0.98 -10.54
N ARG A 280 23.42 1.98 -10.14
CA ARG A 280 22.26 1.86 -9.27
C ARG A 280 21.00 2.40 -9.95
N ILE A 281 19.86 1.78 -9.67
CA ILE A 281 18.54 2.28 -10.09
C ILE A 281 17.90 3.03 -8.92
N TYR A 282 17.42 4.24 -9.22
CA TYR A 282 16.58 5.05 -8.35
C TYR A 282 15.16 5.07 -8.94
N VAL A 283 14.14 5.06 -8.08
CA VAL A 283 12.79 5.43 -8.52
C VAL A 283 12.72 6.93 -8.69
N LEU A 284 11.74 7.45 -9.42
CA LEU A 284 11.40 8.86 -9.50
C LEU A 284 9.89 9.00 -9.26
N ILE A 285 9.54 9.83 -8.28
CA ILE A 285 8.15 10.00 -7.83
C ILE A 285 7.87 11.49 -7.63
N GLY A 286 6.76 11.95 -8.20
CA GLY A 286 6.12 13.21 -7.83
C GLY A 286 5.27 12.98 -6.59
N ASP A 287 5.57 13.70 -5.51
CA ASP A 287 5.07 13.44 -4.17
C ASP A 287 4.54 14.74 -3.54
N CYS A 288 3.61 14.65 -2.59
CA CYS A 288 3.07 15.79 -1.85
C CYS A 288 2.79 15.42 -0.39
N VAL A 289 3.58 15.95 0.55
CA VAL A 289 3.54 15.52 1.97
C VAL A 289 3.49 16.69 2.96
N PRO A 290 2.97 16.49 4.19
CA PRO A 290 2.90 17.53 5.22
C PRO A 290 4.24 18.18 5.61
N ASP A 291 4.14 19.31 6.30
CA ASP A 291 5.26 20.17 6.73
C ASP A 291 6.29 19.47 7.65
N GLY A 292 5.90 18.37 8.31
CA GLY A 292 6.80 17.56 9.14
C GLY A 292 7.81 16.72 8.35
N PHE A 293 7.64 16.60 7.02
CA PHE A 293 8.59 15.94 6.13
C PHE A 293 9.54 16.95 5.49
N ILE A 294 10.78 16.53 5.19
CA ILE A 294 11.79 17.42 4.62
C ILE A 294 12.25 16.88 3.25
N PRO A 295 12.12 17.66 2.15
CA PRO A 295 11.39 18.92 2.05
C PRO A 295 9.86 18.68 2.12
N PRO A 296 9.07 19.61 2.67
CA PRO A 296 7.63 19.48 2.72
C PRO A 296 6.97 19.90 1.40
N GLY A 297 5.67 19.63 1.27
CA GLY A 297 4.88 20.06 0.13
C GLY A 297 5.08 19.19 -1.11
N VAL A 298 4.82 19.77 -2.28
CA VAL A 298 4.98 19.10 -3.57
C VAL A 298 6.47 19.03 -3.93
N ARG A 299 6.95 17.83 -4.20
CA ARG A 299 8.39 17.53 -4.36
C ARG A 299 8.64 16.38 -5.31
N ASN A 300 9.87 16.31 -5.82
CA ASN A 300 10.38 15.15 -6.53
C ASN A 300 11.27 14.35 -5.58
N ILE A 301 10.95 13.07 -5.38
CA ILE A 301 11.77 12.14 -4.60
C ILE A 301 12.29 11.02 -5.47
N ASN A 302 13.40 10.43 -5.06
CA ASN A 302 14.09 9.40 -5.82
C ASN A 302 14.33 8.07 -5.05
N LEU A 303 13.58 7.88 -3.96
CA LEU A 303 13.76 6.78 -3.01
C LEU A 303 12.40 6.26 -2.53
N TRP A 304 12.24 4.94 -2.49
CA TRP A 304 11.06 4.31 -1.90
C TRP A 304 10.95 4.63 -0.41
N LYS A 305 12.07 4.76 0.31
CA LYS A 305 12.13 5.18 1.72
C LYS A 305 11.40 6.49 1.92
N ASN A 306 11.57 7.46 1.03
CA ASN A 306 10.90 8.75 1.19
C ASN A 306 9.39 8.65 0.94
N PHE A 307 8.98 7.87 -0.06
CA PHE A 307 7.57 7.66 -0.38
C PHE A 307 6.84 6.88 0.72
N THR A 308 7.46 5.83 1.23
CA THR A 308 6.91 4.92 2.27
C THR A 308 7.12 5.42 3.71
N HIS A 309 7.46 6.70 3.87
CA HIS A 309 7.74 7.36 5.15
C HIS A 309 8.76 6.60 6.02
N HIS A 310 9.93 6.35 5.44
CA HIS A 310 11.04 5.56 5.98
C HIS A 310 10.68 4.08 6.17
N PHE A 311 10.01 3.50 5.17
CA PHE A 311 9.49 2.13 5.20
C PHE A 311 8.53 1.84 6.36
N LYS A 312 8.03 2.86 7.07
CA LYS A 312 7.06 2.69 8.15
C LYS A 312 5.69 2.21 7.65
N PHE A 313 5.47 2.31 6.34
CA PHE A 313 4.26 1.85 5.69
C PHE A 313 4.58 1.01 4.46
N PRO A 314 3.73 0.05 4.11
CA PRO A 314 3.90 -0.73 2.89
C PRO A 314 3.45 0.06 1.65
N TYR A 315 3.95 -0.41 0.51
CA TYR A 315 3.52 0.04 -0.82
C TYR A 315 2.28 -0.77 -1.25
N TYR A 316 1.13 -0.11 -1.45
CA TYR A 316 -0.12 -0.81 -1.77
C TYR A 316 -0.34 -1.09 -3.26
N GLY A 317 0.40 -0.41 -4.13
CA GLY A 317 0.40 -0.66 -5.56
C GLY A 317 0.29 0.59 -6.41
N ASN A 318 0.19 0.37 -7.71
CA ASN A 318 0.00 1.39 -8.74
C ASN A 318 -1.35 1.22 -9.44
N ARG A 319 -1.98 2.34 -9.79
CA ARG A 319 -3.29 2.40 -10.45
C ARG A 319 -3.31 3.52 -11.48
N THR A 320 -4.38 3.58 -12.26
CA THR A 320 -4.61 4.66 -13.22
C THR A 320 -6.10 4.99 -13.33
N SER A 321 -6.43 6.06 -14.05
CA SER A 321 -7.82 6.46 -14.33
C SER A 321 -8.56 5.36 -15.09
N LYS A 322 -9.89 5.28 -14.93
CA LYS A 322 -10.73 4.30 -15.65
C LYS A 322 -10.52 4.36 -17.17
N ALA A 323 -10.44 5.57 -17.71
CA ALA A 323 -9.92 5.79 -19.06
C ALA A 323 -8.40 5.68 -19.00
N ARG A 324 -7.84 4.64 -19.62
CA ARG A 324 -6.39 4.42 -19.65
C ARG A 324 -5.71 5.61 -20.34
N PRO A 325 -4.70 6.25 -19.71
CA PRO A 325 -3.96 7.34 -20.33
C PRO A 325 -3.29 6.91 -21.64
N SER A 326 -3.40 7.74 -22.68
CA SER A 326 -2.59 7.62 -23.89
C SER A 326 -1.10 7.90 -23.61
N ALA A 327 -0.21 7.51 -24.51
CA ALA A 327 1.23 7.78 -24.38
C ALA A 327 1.52 9.29 -24.18
N ALA A 328 0.90 10.15 -24.98
CA ALA A 328 1.04 11.61 -24.86
C ALA A 328 0.51 12.14 -23.52
N GLN A 329 -0.57 11.57 -22.99
CA GLN A 329 -1.08 11.94 -21.66
C GLN A 329 -0.13 11.49 -20.55
N ARG A 330 0.48 10.30 -20.64
CA ARG A 330 1.50 9.84 -19.67
C ARG A 330 2.71 10.76 -19.67
N GLU A 331 3.24 11.12 -20.84
CA GLU A 331 4.34 12.08 -20.96
C GLU A 331 3.98 13.42 -20.31
N ARG A 332 2.75 13.90 -20.53
CA ARG A 332 2.26 15.14 -19.94
C ARG A 332 2.10 15.05 -18.42
N ILE A 333 1.53 13.96 -17.89
CA ILE A 333 1.43 13.71 -16.44
C ILE A 333 2.82 13.76 -15.80
N VAL A 334 3.80 13.05 -16.39
CA VAL A 334 5.18 13.01 -15.89
C VAL A 334 5.81 14.39 -15.90
N ALA A 335 5.68 15.12 -17.00
CA ALA A 335 6.25 16.46 -17.13
C ALA A 335 5.66 17.43 -16.09
N LEU A 336 4.34 17.44 -15.93
CA LEU A 336 3.63 18.27 -14.95
C LEU A 336 4.02 17.92 -13.52
N ALA A 337 4.07 16.62 -13.17
CA ALA A 337 4.45 16.18 -11.83
C ALA A 337 5.87 16.67 -11.47
N LEU A 338 6.83 16.48 -12.39
CA LEU A 338 8.22 16.90 -12.21
C LEU A 338 8.38 18.43 -12.16
N GLU A 339 7.59 19.17 -12.93
CA GLU A 339 7.58 20.62 -12.94
C GLU A 339 7.06 21.18 -11.61
N LEU A 340 5.90 20.71 -11.16
CA LEU A 340 5.29 21.14 -9.89
C LEU A 340 6.19 20.80 -8.69
N GLY A 341 6.85 19.64 -8.71
CA GLY A 341 7.81 19.24 -7.68
C GLY A 341 9.05 20.14 -7.56
N LYS A 342 9.31 21.03 -8.53
CA LYS A 342 10.40 22.03 -8.48
C LYS A 342 9.94 23.39 -7.94
N GLN A 343 8.63 23.62 -7.80
CA GLN A 343 8.08 24.94 -7.48
C GLN A 343 8.01 25.23 -5.98
N GLY A 344 8.23 24.24 -5.12
CA GLY A 344 8.15 24.42 -3.66
C GLY A 344 6.72 24.75 -3.18
N LEU A 345 5.72 24.12 -3.80
CA LEU A 345 4.31 24.29 -3.46
C LEU A 345 4.02 23.67 -2.09
N LYS A 346 3.11 24.27 -1.32
CA LYS A 346 2.84 23.86 0.07
C LYS A 346 1.87 22.68 0.15
N TYR A 347 1.94 21.96 1.26
CA TYR A 347 0.92 21.00 1.65
C TYR A 347 -0.22 21.68 2.41
N SER A 348 -1.47 21.22 2.25
CA SER A 348 -2.63 21.68 3.00
C SER A 348 -3.20 20.56 3.87
N ASP A 349 -3.00 20.65 5.19
CA ASP A 349 -3.65 19.75 6.17
C ASP A 349 -5.15 20.04 6.34
N SER A 350 -5.60 21.20 5.85
CA SER A 350 -6.97 21.67 6.04
C SER A 350 -7.97 21.02 5.09
N HIS A 351 -7.47 20.40 4.00
CA HIS A 351 -8.24 19.78 2.94
C HIS A 351 -9.24 20.69 2.17
N PHE A 352 -9.49 21.92 2.64
CA PHE A 352 -10.37 22.89 1.99
C PHE A 352 -9.79 23.50 0.69
N SER A 353 -8.49 23.32 0.46
CA SER A 353 -7.75 23.78 -0.73
C SER A 353 -7.14 22.61 -1.51
N GLN A 354 -7.88 21.51 -1.64
CA GLN A 354 -7.38 20.22 -2.11
C GLN A 354 -6.61 20.28 -3.45
N LYS A 355 -7.14 21.00 -4.45
CA LYS A 355 -6.68 20.97 -5.85
C LYS A 355 -5.88 22.20 -6.32
N GLY A 356 -5.18 22.89 -5.42
CA GLY A 356 -4.21 23.90 -5.86
C GLY A 356 -4.80 25.25 -6.32
N PRO A 357 -4.01 26.05 -7.08
CA PRO A 357 -2.67 25.74 -7.62
C PRO A 357 -1.50 26.05 -6.66
N LYS A 358 -1.76 26.60 -5.45
CA LYS A 358 -0.71 27.05 -4.52
C LYS A 358 -0.44 26.10 -3.37
N GLU A 359 -1.46 25.34 -2.98
CA GLU A 359 -1.46 24.42 -1.86
C GLU A 359 -2.21 23.16 -2.29
N PHE A 360 -1.69 22.00 -1.94
CA PHE A 360 -2.29 20.72 -2.31
C PHE A 360 -2.31 19.80 -1.09
N ASP A 361 -3.27 18.90 -1.02
CA ASP A 361 -3.03 17.64 -0.30
C ASP A 361 -2.54 16.56 -1.28
N CYS A 362 -2.19 15.38 -0.77
CA CYS A 362 -1.66 14.31 -1.63
C CYS A 362 -2.64 13.88 -2.73
N VAL A 363 -3.94 13.83 -2.45
CA VAL A 363 -4.95 13.38 -3.42
C VAL A 363 -5.19 14.46 -4.45
N GLY A 364 -5.48 15.69 -4.03
CA GLY A 364 -5.75 16.79 -4.94
C GLY A 364 -4.54 17.21 -5.77
N TYR A 365 -3.30 16.99 -5.30
CA TYR A 365 -2.10 17.09 -6.14
C TYR A 365 -2.17 16.11 -7.32
N THR A 366 -2.42 14.83 -7.05
CA THR A 366 -2.47 13.82 -8.10
C THR A 366 -3.65 14.01 -9.06
N GLU A 367 -4.82 14.41 -8.54
CA GLU A 367 -5.98 14.74 -9.36
C GLU A 367 -5.71 15.93 -10.27
N TYR A 368 -5.14 17.02 -9.73
CA TYR A 368 -4.81 18.20 -10.50
C TYR A 368 -3.86 17.90 -11.66
N VAL A 369 -2.85 17.06 -11.45
CA VAL A 369 -1.94 16.65 -12.53
C VAL A 369 -2.68 15.86 -13.62
N TYR A 370 -3.55 14.92 -13.25
CA TYR A 370 -4.33 14.14 -14.20
C TYR A 370 -5.35 15.00 -14.97
N GLU A 371 -6.04 15.92 -14.29
CA GLU A 371 -7.01 16.84 -14.89
C GLU A 371 -6.35 17.78 -15.89
N LEU A 372 -5.17 18.32 -15.54
CA LEU A 372 -4.39 19.10 -16.49
C LEU A 372 -4.00 18.27 -17.72
N ALA A 373 -3.76 16.97 -17.58
CA ALA A 373 -3.53 16.04 -18.69
C ALA A 373 -4.82 15.61 -19.43
N GLY A 374 -5.99 16.14 -19.06
CA GLY A 374 -7.28 15.86 -19.70
C GLY A 374 -7.89 14.53 -19.27
N LEU A 375 -7.57 14.05 -18.07
CA LEU A 375 -8.10 12.82 -17.48
C LEU A 375 -8.80 13.12 -16.18
N ASN A 376 -9.76 12.28 -15.82
CA ASN A 376 -10.42 12.35 -14.52
C ASN A 376 -10.20 11.02 -13.79
N PRO A 377 -9.27 10.97 -12.81
CA PRO A 377 -8.95 9.71 -12.12
C PRO A 377 -10.10 9.25 -11.20
N THR A 378 -10.94 10.18 -10.77
CA THR A 378 -12.03 10.01 -9.80
C THR A 378 -13.30 10.65 -10.37
N GLU A 379 -14.48 10.20 -9.97
CA GLU A 379 -15.70 10.82 -10.49
C GLU A 379 -16.05 12.08 -9.69
N ASN A 380 -16.49 13.15 -10.36
CA ASN A 380 -16.87 14.42 -9.70
C ASN A 380 -17.93 14.26 -8.60
N ARG A 381 -18.67 13.16 -8.56
CA ARG A 381 -19.62 12.86 -7.48
C ARG A 381 -18.95 12.68 -6.11
N TYR A 382 -17.67 12.32 -6.10
CA TYR A 382 -16.88 12.25 -4.86
C TYR A 382 -16.45 13.65 -4.40
N GLU A 383 -16.44 14.63 -5.30
CA GLU A 383 -16.21 16.04 -5.00
C GLU A 383 -17.55 16.67 -4.58
N THR A 384 -17.88 16.59 -3.31
CA THR A 384 -19.22 16.98 -2.83
C THR A 384 -19.52 18.49 -2.95
N GLY A 385 -18.66 19.32 -3.55
CA GLY A 385 -18.82 20.77 -3.70
C GLY A 385 -18.83 21.55 -2.37
N TRP A 386 -18.97 20.84 -1.25
CA TRP A 386 -18.87 21.32 0.13
C TRP A 386 -17.45 21.18 0.69
N GLY A 387 -16.48 20.76 -0.14
CA GLY A 387 -15.07 20.73 0.21
C GLY A 387 -14.67 19.59 1.15
N TRP A 388 -15.43 18.49 1.22
CA TRP A 388 -14.91 17.29 1.86
C TRP A 388 -13.88 16.64 0.92
N PRO A 389 -12.62 16.47 1.37
CA PRO A 389 -11.58 15.95 0.52
C PRO A 389 -11.86 14.53 0.12
N LEU A 390 -11.56 14.18 -1.13
CA LEU A 390 -11.40 12.79 -1.49
C LEU A 390 -10.23 12.20 -0.69
N THR A 391 -10.46 11.10 0.02
CA THR A 391 -9.40 10.39 0.76
C THR A 391 -8.53 9.56 -0.20
N PRO A 392 -7.28 9.24 0.18
CA PRO A 392 -6.44 8.33 -0.60
C PRO A 392 -7.09 6.98 -0.87
N TRP A 393 -7.88 6.47 0.09
CA TRP A 393 -8.65 5.25 -0.06
C TRP A 393 -9.74 5.37 -1.13
N GLU A 394 -10.56 6.42 -1.09
CA GLU A 394 -11.62 6.62 -2.08
C GLU A 394 -11.03 6.83 -3.49
N GLN A 395 -9.88 7.51 -3.61
CA GLN A 395 -9.15 7.59 -4.87
C GLN A 395 -8.65 6.21 -5.34
N PHE A 396 -8.11 5.41 -4.42
CA PHE A 396 -7.67 4.04 -4.70
C PHE A 396 -8.85 3.19 -5.20
N GLU A 397 -10.03 3.26 -4.59
CA GLU A 397 -11.22 2.53 -5.05
C GLU A 397 -11.78 3.05 -6.38
N ALA A 398 -11.70 4.36 -6.64
CA ALA A 398 -12.22 4.97 -7.86
C ALA A 398 -11.36 4.70 -9.11
N THR A 399 -10.07 4.43 -8.91
CA THR A 399 -9.09 4.13 -9.96
C THR A 399 -9.04 2.63 -10.26
N VAL A 400 -8.34 2.23 -11.33
CA VAL A 400 -8.27 0.83 -11.77
C VAL A 400 -6.81 0.35 -11.86
N PRO A 401 -6.55 -0.95 -11.70
CA PRO A 401 -5.21 -1.48 -11.90
C PRO A 401 -4.74 -1.20 -13.32
N ASN A 402 -3.50 -0.71 -13.45
CA ASN A 402 -2.92 -0.40 -14.76
C ASN A 402 -2.47 -1.68 -15.46
N THR A 403 -3.45 -2.45 -15.94
CA THR A 403 -3.20 -3.69 -16.67
C THR A 403 -3.39 -3.40 -18.15
N ALA A 404 -2.55 -4.01 -18.99
CA ALA A 404 -2.82 -4.00 -20.42
C ALA A 404 -4.26 -4.47 -20.59
N ALA A 405 -5.11 -3.62 -21.19
CA ALA A 405 -6.50 -3.97 -21.42
C ALA A 405 -6.48 -5.36 -22.03
N ALA A 406 -7.17 -6.32 -21.40
CA ALA A 406 -7.35 -7.63 -22.00
C ALA A 406 -7.77 -7.34 -23.44
N LEU A 407 -6.94 -7.71 -24.41
CA LEU A 407 -7.29 -7.58 -25.82
C LEU A 407 -8.73 -8.04 -25.88
N PRO A 408 -9.68 -7.22 -26.34
CA PRO A 408 -11.07 -7.63 -26.37
C PRO A 408 -11.01 -9.00 -26.99
N LEU A 409 -11.45 -10.02 -26.23
CA LEU A 409 -11.65 -11.35 -26.76
C LEU A 409 -12.46 -11.05 -28.00
N LEU A 410 -11.82 -11.12 -29.16
CA LEU A 410 -12.50 -11.04 -30.44
C LEU A 410 -13.39 -12.27 -30.32
N ALA A 411 -14.59 -12.07 -29.78
CA ALA A 411 -15.67 -13.00 -29.91
C ALA A 411 -15.67 -13.23 -31.39
N ALA A 412 -15.20 -14.42 -31.80
CA ALA A 412 -15.11 -14.78 -33.19
C ALA A 412 -16.46 -14.36 -33.76
N ALA A 413 -16.44 -13.34 -34.62
CA ALA A 413 -17.67 -12.87 -35.21
C ALA A 413 -18.33 -14.12 -35.75
N PRO A 414 -19.61 -14.41 -35.40
CA PRO A 414 -20.26 -15.61 -35.91
C PRO A 414 -20.00 -15.61 -37.40
N GLU A 415 -19.37 -16.69 -37.91
CA GLU A 415 -19.04 -16.82 -39.32
C GLU A 415 -20.36 -16.78 -40.09
N THR A 416 -20.83 -15.59 -40.41
CA THR A 416 -21.79 -15.38 -41.47
C THR A 416 -21.02 -15.67 -42.74
N PRO A 417 -21.46 -16.65 -43.56
CA PRO A 417 -20.84 -16.93 -44.84
C PRO A 417 -20.82 -15.63 -45.64
N ARG A 418 -19.64 -15.03 -45.80
CA ARG A 418 -19.48 -13.87 -46.67
C ARG A 418 -19.55 -14.38 -48.09
N GLU A 419 -20.42 -13.79 -48.90
CA GLU A 419 -20.45 -14.12 -50.32
C GLU A 419 -19.11 -13.73 -50.96
N PRO A 420 -18.59 -14.54 -51.91
CA PRO A 420 -17.36 -14.22 -52.62
C PRO A 420 -17.41 -12.80 -53.22
N GLY A 421 -16.45 -11.94 -52.83
CA GLY A 421 -16.34 -10.56 -53.32
C GLY A 421 -16.87 -9.47 -52.38
N GLN A 422 -17.55 -9.81 -51.29
CA GLN A 422 -18.11 -8.83 -50.36
C GLN A 422 -17.01 -8.01 -49.63
N ALA A 423 -15.88 -8.65 -49.32
CA ALA A 423 -14.72 -7.99 -48.70
C ALA A 423 -14.04 -6.97 -49.64
N GLU A 424 -14.04 -7.22 -50.96
CA GLU A 424 -13.48 -6.30 -51.94
C GLU A 424 -14.39 -5.08 -52.16
N LEU A 425 -15.71 -5.27 -52.07
CA LEU A 425 -16.68 -4.19 -52.16
C LEU A 425 -16.65 -3.24 -50.95
N GLU A 426 -16.40 -3.78 -49.75
CA GLU A 426 -16.23 -2.98 -48.53
C GLU A 426 -14.93 -2.19 -48.56
N LEU A 427 -13.81 -2.80 -48.98
CA LEU A 427 -12.52 -2.12 -49.16
C LEU A 427 -12.60 -0.95 -50.16
N ARG A 428 -13.37 -1.11 -51.25
CA ARG A 428 -13.60 -0.04 -52.24
C ARG A 428 -14.43 1.12 -51.67
N LYS A 429 -15.35 0.85 -50.73
CA LYS A 429 -16.12 1.90 -50.03
C LYS A 429 -15.29 2.65 -48.99
N THR A 430 -14.39 1.98 -48.29
CA THR A 430 -13.56 2.62 -47.25
C THR A 430 -12.42 3.46 -47.84
N ALA A 431 -11.95 3.15 -49.04
CA ALA A 431 -10.76 3.78 -49.61
C ALA A 431 -10.99 5.17 -50.26
N GLY A 432 -12.23 5.58 -50.56
CA GLY A 432 -12.50 6.94 -51.07
C GLY A 432 -11.74 7.36 -52.35
N VAL A 433 -11.23 6.42 -53.14
CA VAL A 433 -10.43 6.72 -54.34
C VAL A 433 -11.29 6.65 -55.60
N THR A 434 -11.54 7.81 -56.23
CA THR A 434 -11.99 7.91 -57.62
C THR A 434 -10.78 7.87 -58.54
N PHE A 435 -10.68 6.84 -59.38
CA PHE A 435 -9.71 6.81 -60.48
C PHE A 435 -10.38 7.34 -61.77
N GLU A 436 -9.92 8.50 -62.27
CA GLU A 436 -10.09 8.86 -63.68
C GLU A 436 -9.14 8.01 -64.53
N VAL A 437 -9.69 7.31 -65.51
CA VAL A 437 -8.94 6.45 -66.42
C VAL A 437 -8.26 7.32 -67.49
N ASN A 438 -6.93 7.30 -67.51
CA ASN A 438 -6.06 8.06 -68.41
C ASN A 438 -6.36 7.84 -69.91
N LYS A 439 -6.37 8.96 -70.66
CA LYS A 439 -6.19 9.01 -72.12
C LYS A 439 -4.79 8.53 -72.51
N ARG A 440 -4.72 7.79 -73.62
CA ARG A 440 -3.51 7.31 -74.31
C ARG A 440 -2.43 8.38 -74.44
N ILE A 441 -1.21 8.05 -74.01
CA ILE A 441 0.03 8.70 -74.46
C ILE A 441 0.55 7.89 -75.65
N THR A 442 0.65 8.55 -76.81
CA THR A 442 1.32 8.01 -78.00
C THR A 442 2.79 8.44 -77.95
N PRO A 443 3.78 7.56 -78.18
CA PRO A 443 5.18 7.94 -78.21
C PRO A 443 5.53 8.64 -79.54
N VAL A 444 6.14 9.82 -79.47
CA VAL A 444 6.73 10.50 -80.62
C VAL A 444 8.20 10.09 -80.73
N ARG A 445 8.57 9.51 -81.88
CA ARG A 445 9.97 9.30 -82.29
C ARG A 445 10.60 10.65 -82.62
N VAL A 446 11.78 10.89 -82.07
CA VAL A 446 12.68 11.97 -82.50
C VAL A 446 13.61 11.39 -83.56
N TYR A 447 13.70 12.05 -84.72
CA TYR A 447 14.74 11.87 -85.73
C TYR A 447 15.79 12.96 -85.57
#